data_AF-A7VCE0-F1
#
_entry.id   AF-A7VCE0-F1
#
_cell.length_a   1.000
_cell.length_b   1.000
_cell.length_c   1.000
_cell.angle_alpha   90.00
_cell.angle_beta   90.00
_cell.angle_gamma   90.00
#
_symmetry.space_group_name_H-M   'P 1'
#
loop_
_entity.id
_entity.type
_entity.pdbx_description
1 polymer ?
#
loop_
_entity_poly.entity_id
_entity_poly.type
_entity_poly.pdbx_seq_one_letter_code
_entity_poly.pdbx_strand_id
1 'polypeptide(L)'
;MSKTILTIIFGILLLLVFIFLIIWTISSSGKKVSTTRSKRSAAAKRNLENDLFDEIDDIDESMGYWYNKEDMADADEIMKIRYQHYFNKLDECIRDLVIEMYDCGLVRTEELYSIAYGQDALTPDSVVYRISDDSGEDEANVHASLSLPPVSDEAQRKIYEKWSGYVNELLETVDIETSDDNKKAIIDGLMTYGRKNLRTLLYSPE
;
A
#
# COMPACT_ATOMS: atom_id res chain seq x y z
N MET A 1 -6.90 -11.34 -76.39
CA MET A 1 -6.00 -11.23 -75.21
C MET A 1 -5.87 -12.62 -74.61
N SER A 2 -4.66 -13.17 -74.47
CA SER A 2 -4.49 -14.54 -73.94
C SER A 2 -4.84 -14.58 -72.45
N LYS A 3 -5.37 -15.70 -71.97
CA LYS A 3 -5.73 -15.90 -70.55
C LYS A 3 -4.56 -15.55 -69.62
N THR A 4 -3.33 -15.82 -70.04
CA THR A 4 -2.09 -15.47 -69.34
C THR A 4 -1.86 -13.96 -69.17
N ILE A 5 -2.13 -13.15 -70.21
CA ILE A 5 -1.99 -11.69 -70.14
C ILE A 5 -3.03 -11.11 -69.17
N LEU A 6 -4.26 -11.63 -69.19
CA LEU A 6 -5.31 -11.18 -68.28
C LEU A 6 -4.96 -11.50 -66.81
N THR A 7 -4.42 -12.69 -66.53
CA THR A 7 -3.98 -13.06 -65.17
C THR A 7 -2.84 -12.19 -64.66
N ILE A 8 -1.88 -11.83 -65.53
CA ILE A 8 -0.76 -10.96 -65.16
C ILE A 8 -1.26 -9.55 -64.81
N ILE A 9 -2.16 -8.99 -65.63
CA ILE A 9 -2.74 -7.66 -65.38
C ILE A 9 -3.53 -7.66 -64.06
N PHE A 10 -4.31 -8.70 -63.81
CA PHE A 10 -5.08 -8.83 -62.57
C PHE A 10 -4.16 -8.98 -61.34
N GLY A 11 -3.07 -9.74 -61.46
CA GLY A 11 -2.08 -9.89 -60.40
C GLY A 11 -1.39 -8.56 -60.04
N ILE A 12 -1.04 -7.75 -61.04
CA ILE A 12 -0.45 -6.42 -60.81
C ILE A 12 -1.45 -5.50 -60.12
N LEU A 13 -2.72 -5.52 -60.54
CA LEU A 13 -3.76 -4.68 -59.94
C LEU A 13 -4.03 -5.05 -58.48
N LEU A 14 -4.05 -6.33 -58.14
CA LEU A 14 -4.16 -6.79 -56.75
C LEU A 14 -2.97 -6.36 -55.89
N LEU A 15 -1.75 -6.42 -56.44
CA LEU A 15 -0.56 -5.99 -55.72
C LEU A 15 -0.59 -4.49 -55.39
N LEU A 16 -1.04 -3.66 -56.32
CA LEU A 16 -1.18 -2.21 -56.10
C LEU A 16 -2.23 -1.89 -55.03
N VAL A 17 -3.38 -2.58 -55.05
CA VAL A 17 -4.41 -2.43 -54.01
C VAL A 17 -3.88 -2.87 -52.64
N PHE A 18 -3.13 -3.96 -52.59
CA PHE A 18 -2.55 -4.45 -51.34
C PHE A 18 -1.52 -3.47 -50.74
N ILE A 19 -0.64 -2.90 -51.57
CA ILE A 19 0.32 -1.86 -51.14
C ILE A 19 -0.42 -0.62 -50.62
N PHE A 20 -1.47 -0.19 -51.31
CA PHE A 20 -2.28 0.94 -50.86
C PHE A 20 -2.93 0.69 -49.49
N LEU A 21 -3.47 -0.51 -49.26
CA LEU A 21 -4.07 -0.88 -47.98
C LEU A 21 -3.04 -0.92 -46.83
N ILE A 22 -1.81 -1.37 -47.09
CA ILE A 22 -0.72 -1.34 -46.09
C ILE A 22 -0.40 0.11 -45.71
N ILE A 23 -0.21 0.99 -46.70
CA ILE A 23 0.12 2.40 -46.46
C ILE A 23 -1.03 3.11 -45.71
N TRP A 24 -2.28 2.85 -46.10
CA TRP A 24 -3.46 3.41 -45.43
C TRP A 24 -3.55 2.96 -43.97
N THR A 25 -3.31 1.68 -43.70
CA THR A 25 -3.38 1.10 -42.35
C THR A 25 -2.33 1.71 -41.42
N ILE A 26 -1.09 1.89 -41.91
CA ILE A 26 -0.01 2.53 -41.17
C ILE A 26 -0.34 4.01 -40.90
N SER A 27 -0.82 4.75 -41.91
CA SER A 27 -1.14 6.19 -41.80
C SER A 27 -2.34 6.48 -40.88
N SER A 28 -3.38 5.63 -40.94
CA SER A 28 -4.57 5.76 -40.10
C SER A 28 -4.32 5.37 -38.63
N SER A 29 -3.43 4.40 -38.38
CA SER A 29 -3.16 3.90 -37.02
C SER A 29 -2.27 4.85 -36.21
N GLY A 30 -1.32 5.54 -36.85
CA GLY A 30 -0.42 6.50 -36.16
C GLY A 30 -1.13 7.76 -35.64
N LYS A 31 -2.21 8.20 -36.29
CA LYS A 31 -2.93 9.44 -35.92
C LYS A 31 -3.92 9.28 -34.78
N LYS A 32 -4.58 8.12 -34.61
CA LYS A 32 -5.57 7.92 -33.54
C LYS A 32 -4.94 7.47 -32.21
N VAL A 33 -3.84 6.72 -32.26
CA VAL A 33 -3.16 6.19 -31.06
C VAL A 33 -2.33 7.28 -30.37
N SER A 34 -1.66 8.16 -31.13
CA SER A 34 -0.84 9.24 -30.57
C SER A 34 -1.67 10.30 -29.83
N THR A 35 -2.82 10.71 -30.38
CA THR A 35 -3.66 11.75 -29.76
C THR A 35 -4.40 11.24 -28.51
N THR A 36 -4.80 9.96 -28.49
CA THR A 36 -5.49 9.37 -27.33
C THR A 36 -4.53 9.09 -26.18
N ARG A 37 -3.31 8.62 -26.48
CA ARG A 37 -2.24 8.44 -25.49
C ARG A 37 -1.77 9.77 -24.90
N SER A 38 -1.64 10.80 -25.73
CA SER A 38 -1.25 12.16 -25.30
C SER A 38 -2.30 12.83 -24.40
N LYS A 39 -3.60 12.64 -24.67
CA LYS A 39 -4.67 13.17 -23.80
C LYS A 39 -4.73 12.45 -22.45
N ARG A 40 -4.53 11.12 -22.44
CA ARG A 40 -4.46 10.34 -21.18
C ARG A 40 -3.25 10.71 -20.34
N SER A 41 -2.08 10.92 -20.95
CA SER A 41 -0.89 11.37 -20.22
C SER A 41 -1.02 12.80 -19.69
N ALA A 42 -1.69 13.70 -20.43
CA ALA A 42 -1.94 15.06 -19.97
C ALA A 42 -2.99 15.12 -18.85
N ALA A 43 -4.02 14.28 -18.90
CA ALA A 43 -5.01 14.16 -17.81
C ALA A 43 -4.38 13.56 -16.54
N ALA A 44 -3.59 12.48 -16.69
CA ALA A 44 -2.84 11.90 -15.57
C ALA A 44 -1.87 12.91 -14.94
N LYS A 45 -1.18 13.73 -15.76
CA LYS A 45 -0.30 14.78 -15.27
C LYS A 45 -1.05 15.91 -14.55
N ARG A 46 -2.26 16.27 -14.98
CA ARG A 46 -3.07 17.29 -14.29
C ARG A 46 -3.68 16.80 -12.99
N ASN A 47 -4.15 15.56 -12.94
CA ASN A 47 -4.61 14.96 -11.69
C ASN A 47 -3.46 14.90 -10.69
N LEU A 48 -2.29 14.46 -11.16
CA LEU A 48 -1.05 14.51 -10.41
C LEU A 48 -0.72 15.91 -9.87
N GLU A 49 -0.82 16.94 -10.70
CA GLU A 49 -0.54 18.32 -10.31
C GLU A 49 -1.54 18.82 -9.27
N ASN A 50 -2.84 18.51 -9.43
CA ASN A 50 -3.88 18.87 -8.47
C ASN A 50 -3.70 18.14 -7.13
N ASP A 51 -3.42 16.84 -7.13
CA ASP A 51 -3.18 16.07 -5.90
C ASP A 51 -1.98 16.66 -5.12
N LEU A 52 -0.93 17.09 -5.84
CA LEU A 52 0.19 17.80 -5.22
C LEU A 52 -0.21 19.16 -4.63
N PHE A 53 -1.10 19.90 -5.28
CA PHE A 53 -1.56 21.20 -4.77
C PHE A 53 -2.41 21.06 -3.51
N ASP A 54 -3.27 20.04 -3.45
CA ASP A 54 -4.04 19.73 -2.25
C ASP A 54 -3.11 19.26 -1.10
N GLU A 55 -2.10 18.43 -1.40
CA GLU A 55 -1.05 18.06 -0.41
C GLU A 55 -0.29 19.29 0.12
N ILE A 56 0.05 20.26 -0.72
CA ILE A 56 0.82 21.45 -0.32
C ILE A 56 0.08 22.32 0.70
N ASP A 57 -1.24 22.44 0.59
CA ASP A 57 -2.02 23.21 1.57
C ASP A 57 -2.02 22.52 2.95
N ASP A 58 -1.99 21.18 3.00
CA ASP A 58 -1.88 20.41 4.25
C ASP A 58 -0.48 20.51 4.89
N ILE A 59 0.58 20.77 4.10
CA ILE A 59 1.96 20.91 4.60
C ILE A 59 2.11 22.11 5.56
N ASP A 60 1.48 23.26 5.25
CA ASP A 60 1.68 24.53 5.96
C ASP A 60 1.06 24.51 7.38
N GLU A 61 0.14 23.58 7.66
CA GLU A 61 -0.46 23.35 8.98
C GLU A 61 0.11 22.11 9.72
N SER A 62 1.05 21.37 9.10
CA SER A 62 1.50 20.08 9.65
C SER A 62 2.39 20.17 10.89
N MET A 63 2.20 19.22 11.80
CA MET A 63 3.11 19.03 12.95
C MET A 63 4.42 18.34 12.54
N GLY A 64 4.45 17.71 11.38
CA GLY A 64 5.56 16.96 10.83
C GLY A 64 5.09 15.94 9.80
N TYR A 65 6.02 15.09 9.36
CA TYR A 65 5.73 13.96 8.48
C TYR A 65 6.60 12.76 8.84
N TRP A 66 6.20 11.58 8.38
CA TRP A 66 7.03 10.38 8.41
C TRP A 66 7.10 9.73 7.03
N TYR A 67 8.11 8.92 6.80
CA TYR A 67 8.24 8.14 5.58
C TYR A 67 8.99 6.83 5.81
N ASN A 68 8.71 5.84 4.97
CA ASN A 68 9.49 4.61 4.90
C ASN A 68 10.79 4.87 4.08
N LYS A 69 11.94 4.52 4.66
CA LYS A 69 13.26 4.75 4.03
C LYS A 69 13.43 3.92 2.75
N GLU A 70 12.82 2.74 2.67
CA GLU A 70 12.91 1.89 1.49
C GLU A 70 12.19 2.53 0.31
N ASP A 71 11.00 3.11 0.53
CA ASP A 71 10.25 3.83 -0.50
C ASP A 71 11.01 5.07 -1.00
N MET A 72 11.76 5.74 -0.12
CA MET A 72 12.55 6.91 -0.48
C MET A 72 13.83 6.62 -1.26
N ALA A 73 14.37 5.40 -1.20
CA ALA A 73 15.71 5.08 -1.72
C ALA A 73 15.86 5.36 -3.21
N ASP A 74 14.81 5.05 -3.99
CA ASP A 74 14.78 5.20 -5.45
C ASP A 74 13.77 6.27 -5.93
N ALA A 75 13.21 7.06 -5.02
CA ALA A 75 12.17 8.04 -5.31
C ALA A 75 12.70 9.29 -6.04
N ASP A 76 12.01 9.71 -7.10
CA ASP A 76 12.18 11.05 -7.68
C ASP A 76 11.53 12.14 -6.80
N GLU A 77 11.77 13.43 -7.09
CA GLU A 77 11.27 14.53 -6.26
C GLU A 77 9.75 14.54 -6.07
N ILE A 78 8.99 14.06 -7.06
CA ILE A 78 7.52 14.00 -6.97
C ILE A 78 7.09 12.79 -6.13
N MET A 79 7.77 11.65 -6.30
CA MET A 79 7.53 10.46 -5.48
C MET A 79 7.87 10.71 -4.01
N LYS A 80 8.92 11.47 -3.72
CA LYS A 80 9.29 11.85 -2.35
C LYS A 80 8.16 12.60 -1.65
N ILE A 81 7.50 13.53 -2.33
CA ILE A 81 6.37 14.26 -1.73
C ILE A 81 5.23 13.28 -1.41
N ARG A 82 4.94 12.35 -2.34
CA ARG A 82 3.89 11.34 -2.15
C ARG A 82 4.15 10.31 -1.04
N TYR A 83 5.41 9.98 -0.81
CA TYR A 83 5.80 9.02 0.22
C TYR A 83 5.97 9.69 1.59
N GLN A 84 5.75 11.01 1.69
CA GLN A 84 5.69 11.71 2.97
C GLN A 84 4.27 11.66 3.52
N HIS A 85 4.12 11.03 4.67
CA HIS A 85 2.87 10.96 5.41
C HIS A 85 2.81 12.10 6.43
N TYR A 86 2.18 13.20 6.04
CA TYR A 86 2.00 14.37 6.90
C TYR A 86 0.97 14.11 7.99
N PHE A 87 1.17 14.70 9.17
CA PHE A 87 0.23 14.57 10.28
C PHE A 87 0.06 15.88 11.06
N ASN A 88 -1.19 16.11 11.50
CA ASN A 88 -1.58 17.29 12.27
C ASN A 88 -1.86 16.95 13.74
N LYS A 89 -1.97 15.66 14.08
CA LYS A 89 -2.10 15.18 15.45
C LYS A 89 -1.18 13.99 15.70
N LEU A 90 -0.68 13.89 16.94
CA LEU A 90 0.23 12.82 17.33
C LEU A 90 -0.45 11.45 17.34
N ASP A 91 -1.72 11.37 17.72
CA ASP A 91 -2.48 10.11 17.77
C ASP A 91 -2.78 9.55 16.38
N GLU A 92 -3.00 10.41 15.39
CA GLU A 92 -3.10 10.03 13.98
C GLU A 92 -1.79 9.42 13.49
N CYS A 93 -0.65 10.11 13.71
CA CYS A 93 0.67 9.58 13.36
C CYS A 93 0.98 8.24 14.05
N ILE A 94 0.66 8.12 15.35
CA ILE A 94 0.85 6.86 16.09
C ILE A 94 0.00 5.74 15.45
N ARG A 95 -1.26 6.03 15.10
CA ARG A 95 -2.13 5.03 14.46
C ARG A 95 -1.56 4.61 13.10
N ASP A 96 -1.15 5.56 12.28
CA ASP A 96 -0.62 5.30 10.94
C ASP A 96 0.66 4.47 11.00
N LEU A 97 1.56 4.80 11.91
CA LEU A 97 2.78 4.02 12.15
C LEU A 97 2.47 2.61 12.71
N VAL A 98 1.42 2.43 13.50
CA VAL A 98 0.97 1.09 13.91
C VAL A 98 0.44 0.30 12.72
N ILE A 99 -0.35 0.93 11.84
CA ILE A 99 -0.83 0.30 10.59
C ILE A 99 0.36 -0.14 9.74
N GLU A 100 1.34 0.75 9.55
CA GLU A 100 2.58 0.45 8.81
C GLU A 100 3.32 -0.77 9.39
N MET A 101 3.37 -0.94 10.72
CA MET A 101 3.96 -2.14 11.33
C MET A 101 3.23 -3.43 10.95
N TYR A 102 1.92 -3.41 10.74
CA TYR A 102 1.17 -4.57 10.25
C TYR A 102 1.36 -4.77 8.74
N ASP A 103 1.30 -3.69 7.95
CA ASP A 103 1.40 -3.74 6.49
C ASP A 103 2.78 -4.21 6.01
N CYS A 104 3.84 -3.76 6.68
CA CYS A 104 5.20 -4.25 6.45
C CYS A 104 5.45 -5.66 7.03
N GLY A 105 4.47 -6.27 7.70
CA GLY A 105 4.60 -7.59 8.30
C GLY A 105 5.57 -7.67 9.48
N LEU A 106 5.90 -6.52 10.11
CA LEU A 106 6.71 -6.48 11.33
C LEU A 106 5.95 -7.15 12.48
N VAL A 107 4.66 -6.85 12.63
CA VAL A 107 3.83 -7.48 13.66
C VAL A 107 3.44 -8.89 13.26
N ARG A 108 4.11 -9.87 13.88
CA ARG A 108 3.78 -11.29 13.74
C ARG A 108 2.71 -11.69 14.77
N THR A 109 1.44 -11.63 14.36
CA THR A 109 0.28 -11.89 15.22
C THR A 109 0.26 -13.33 15.74
N GLU A 110 0.75 -14.28 14.95
CA GLU A 110 0.95 -15.67 15.36
C GLU A 110 2.00 -15.82 16.47
N GLU A 111 3.05 -14.99 16.46
CA GLU A 111 4.05 -14.99 17.53
C GLU A 111 3.46 -14.45 18.83
N LEU A 112 2.69 -13.35 18.75
CA LEU A 112 1.96 -12.82 19.91
C LEU A 112 0.97 -13.85 20.49
N TYR A 113 0.27 -14.57 19.62
CA TYR A 113 -0.65 -15.64 20.01
C TYR A 113 0.08 -16.83 20.66
N SER A 114 1.21 -17.26 20.11
CA SER A 114 2.05 -18.31 20.69
C SER A 114 2.63 -17.92 22.04
N ILE A 115 3.01 -16.65 22.25
CA ILE A 115 3.44 -16.17 23.56
C ILE A 115 2.29 -16.28 24.57
N ALA A 116 1.05 -16.00 24.15
CA ALA A 116 -0.12 -16.03 25.00
C ALA A 116 -0.55 -17.45 25.41
N TYR A 117 -0.60 -18.37 24.45
CA TYR A 117 -1.26 -19.67 24.62
C TYR A 117 -0.36 -20.88 24.36
N GLY A 118 0.88 -20.65 23.92
CA GLY A 118 1.83 -21.69 23.53
C GLY A 118 1.72 -22.07 22.05
N GLN A 119 2.81 -22.60 21.50
CA GLN A 119 2.88 -23.00 20.09
C GLN A 119 1.85 -24.08 19.73
N ASP A 120 1.55 -24.98 20.67
CA ASP A 120 0.58 -26.06 20.48
C ASP A 120 -0.87 -25.55 20.34
N ALA A 121 -1.13 -24.29 20.73
CA ALA A 121 -2.43 -23.64 20.56
C ALA A 121 -2.63 -22.99 19.19
N LEU A 122 -1.57 -22.89 18.37
CA LEU A 122 -1.69 -22.48 16.97
C LEU A 122 -2.17 -23.67 16.14
N THR A 123 -3.40 -23.55 15.66
CA THR A 123 -4.05 -24.52 14.77
C THR A 123 -4.50 -23.79 13.51
N PRO A 124 -4.79 -24.50 12.40
CA PRO A 124 -5.32 -23.86 11.20
C PRO A 124 -6.60 -23.04 11.42
N ASP A 125 -7.38 -23.34 12.46
CA ASP A 125 -8.62 -22.63 12.81
C ASP A 125 -8.40 -21.42 13.74
N SER A 126 -7.15 -21.19 14.17
CA SER A 126 -6.79 -20.10 15.09
C SER A 126 -7.08 -18.74 14.48
N VAL A 127 -7.49 -17.79 15.34
CA VAL A 127 -7.98 -16.46 14.93
C VAL A 127 -6.99 -15.68 14.07
N VAL A 128 -5.69 -15.91 14.26
CA VAL A 128 -4.59 -15.26 13.52
C VAL A 128 -4.50 -15.68 12.06
N TYR A 129 -5.11 -16.82 11.68
CA TYR A 129 -5.14 -17.33 10.32
C TYR A 129 -6.50 -17.19 9.65
N ARG A 130 -7.50 -16.67 10.37
CA ARG A 130 -8.82 -16.42 9.79
C ARG A 130 -8.69 -15.19 8.90
N ILE A 131 -8.54 -15.44 7.61
CA ILE A 131 -8.77 -14.42 6.58
C ILE A 131 -10.25 -14.11 6.64
N SER A 132 -10.62 -12.84 6.72
CA SER A 132 -12.00 -12.42 6.58
C SER A 132 -12.54 -12.96 5.26
N ASP A 133 -13.47 -13.90 5.35
CA ASP A 133 -14.18 -14.36 4.16
C ASP A 133 -14.97 -13.15 3.64
N ASP A 134 -14.71 -12.75 2.40
CA ASP A 134 -15.34 -11.67 1.60
C ASP A 134 -16.89 -11.82 1.43
N SER A 135 -17.50 -12.64 2.28
CA SER A 135 -18.92 -12.99 2.36
C SER A 135 -19.83 -11.88 2.91
N GLY A 136 -19.32 -10.68 3.14
CA GLY A 136 -20.13 -9.52 3.54
C GLY A 136 -20.68 -9.57 4.97
N GLU A 137 -20.11 -10.43 5.83
CA GLU A 137 -20.23 -10.26 7.29
C GLU A 137 -19.23 -9.19 7.71
N ASP A 138 -19.69 -8.12 8.38
CA ASP A 138 -18.81 -7.06 8.90
C ASP A 138 -17.62 -7.71 9.65
N GLU A 139 -16.39 -7.53 9.16
CA GLU A 139 -15.17 -8.07 9.78
C GLU A 139 -15.11 -7.72 11.28
N ALA A 140 -15.58 -6.51 11.62
CA ALA A 140 -15.75 -6.05 12.99
C ALA A 140 -16.63 -6.98 13.86
N ASN A 141 -17.69 -7.58 13.32
CA ASN A 141 -18.56 -8.54 14.03
C ASN A 141 -17.91 -9.92 14.20
N VAL A 142 -17.13 -10.37 13.22
CA VAL A 142 -16.39 -11.65 13.29
C VAL A 142 -15.30 -11.56 14.36
N HIS A 143 -14.49 -10.49 14.33
CA HIS A 143 -13.49 -10.21 15.38
C HIS A 143 -14.14 -9.93 16.74
N ALA A 144 -15.38 -9.40 16.77
CA ALA A 144 -16.11 -9.14 17.99
C ALA A 144 -16.50 -10.43 18.76
N SER A 145 -16.90 -11.46 18.02
CA SER A 145 -17.52 -12.69 18.53
C SER A 145 -16.55 -13.72 19.12
N LEU A 146 -15.25 -13.60 18.81
CA LEU A 146 -14.24 -14.54 19.29
C LEU A 146 -13.82 -14.23 20.73
N SER A 147 -14.27 -15.08 21.66
CA SER A 147 -13.82 -15.06 23.05
C SER A 147 -12.44 -15.73 23.13
N LEU A 148 -11.40 -14.92 23.32
CA LEU A 148 -10.07 -15.43 23.61
C LEU A 148 -9.96 -15.79 25.10
N PRO A 149 -9.26 -16.89 25.46
CA PRO A 149 -8.96 -17.19 26.85
C PRO A 149 -8.20 -16.04 27.53
N PRO A 150 -8.31 -15.87 28.85
CA PRO A 150 -7.54 -14.84 29.55
C PRO A 150 -6.04 -15.08 29.38
N VAL A 151 -5.31 -14.00 29.11
CA VAL A 151 -3.84 -14.00 29.00
C VAL A 151 -3.26 -13.80 30.39
N SER A 152 -2.22 -14.58 30.74
CA SER A 152 -1.54 -14.44 32.03
C SER A 152 -0.70 -13.15 32.07
N ASP A 153 -0.46 -12.61 33.27
CA ASP A 153 0.40 -11.41 33.45
C ASP A 153 1.82 -11.63 32.90
N GLU A 154 2.35 -12.85 33.05
CA GLU A 154 3.66 -13.21 32.50
C GLU A 154 3.66 -13.18 30.97
N ALA A 155 2.63 -13.75 30.34
CA ALA A 155 2.49 -13.73 28.89
C ALA A 155 2.27 -12.29 28.38
N GLN A 156 1.46 -11.49 29.06
CA GLN A 156 1.24 -10.08 28.72
C GLN A 156 2.55 -9.28 28.77
N ARG A 157 3.42 -9.54 29.75
CA ARG A 157 4.76 -8.92 29.81
C ARG A 157 5.62 -9.32 28.60
N LYS A 158 5.64 -10.60 28.23
CA LYS A 158 6.41 -11.10 27.08
C LYS A 158 5.86 -10.55 25.75
N ILE A 159 4.54 -10.42 25.62
CA ILE A 159 3.88 -9.78 24.48
C ILE A 159 4.35 -8.32 24.36
N TYR A 160 4.36 -7.58 25.47
CA TYR A 160 4.84 -6.20 25.49
C TYR A 160 6.33 -6.08 25.13
N GLU A 161 7.17 -6.98 25.65
CA GLU A 161 8.59 -7.06 25.28
C GLU A 161 8.77 -7.31 23.77
N LYS A 162 7.96 -8.21 23.20
CA LYS A 162 7.98 -8.51 21.78
C LYS A 162 7.50 -7.31 20.95
N TRP A 163 6.41 -6.67 21.33
CA TRP A 163 5.92 -5.44 20.71
C TRP A 163 6.96 -4.33 20.71
N SER A 164 7.65 -4.14 21.84
CA SER A 164 8.72 -3.14 21.95
C SER A 164 9.86 -3.42 20.96
N GLY A 165 10.14 -4.70 20.69
CA GLY A 165 11.03 -5.13 19.62
C GLY A 165 10.57 -4.67 18.24
N TYR A 166 9.30 -4.91 17.89
CA TYR A 166 8.72 -4.46 16.62
C TYR A 166 8.78 -2.94 16.45
N VAL A 167 8.55 -2.18 17.52
CA VAL A 167 8.68 -0.71 17.47
C VAL A 167 10.12 -0.29 17.17
N ASN A 168 11.11 -0.96 17.76
CA ASN A 168 12.51 -0.64 17.47
C ASN A 168 12.86 -0.96 16.01
N GLU A 169 12.40 -2.10 15.48
CA GLU A 169 12.57 -2.47 14.08
C GLU A 169 11.91 -1.44 13.14
N LEU A 170 10.69 -0.99 13.46
CA LEU A 170 10.02 0.09 12.71
C LEU A 170 10.90 1.34 12.66
N LEU A 171 11.45 1.79 13.78
CA LEU A 171 12.28 3.01 13.86
C LEU A 171 13.60 2.89 13.08
N GLU A 172 14.05 1.68 12.76
CA GLU A 172 15.15 1.47 11.82
C GLU A 172 14.71 1.67 10.36
N THR A 173 13.46 1.32 10.03
CA THR A 173 12.88 1.39 8.68
C THR A 173 12.26 2.74 8.31
N VAL A 174 11.70 3.48 9.28
CA VAL A 174 11.06 4.78 9.02
C VAL A 174 11.90 5.93 9.52
N ASP A 175 11.70 7.11 8.93
CA ASP A 175 12.14 8.39 9.48
C ASP A 175 10.93 9.25 9.82
N ILE A 176 11.00 9.93 10.96
CA ILE A 176 9.95 10.83 11.45
C ILE A 176 10.56 12.23 11.57
N GLU A 177 10.10 13.14 10.72
CA GLU A 177 10.57 14.52 10.64
C GLU A 177 9.58 15.44 11.36
N THR A 178 9.92 15.74 12.62
CA THR A 178 9.14 16.56 13.56
C THR A 178 10.04 17.04 14.69
N SER A 179 9.53 17.87 15.60
CA SER A 179 10.24 18.26 16.83
C SER A 179 10.63 17.05 17.71
N ASP A 180 11.71 17.19 18.48
CA ASP A 180 12.19 16.12 19.38
C ASP A 180 11.13 15.72 20.42
N ASP A 181 10.38 16.69 20.94
CA ASP A 181 9.29 16.45 21.90
C ASP A 181 8.16 15.61 21.28
N ASN A 182 7.76 15.93 20.04
CA ASN A 182 6.76 15.17 19.31
C ASN A 182 7.27 13.76 18.99
N LYS A 183 8.51 13.64 18.52
CA LYS A 183 9.14 12.34 18.21
C LYS A 183 9.15 11.45 19.45
N LYS A 184 9.54 11.99 20.61
CA LYS A 184 9.48 11.27 21.88
C LYS A 184 8.05 10.82 22.21
N ALA A 185 7.06 11.71 22.08
CA ALA A 185 5.67 11.40 22.36
C ALA A 185 5.10 10.32 21.42
N ILE A 186 5.47 10.33 20.14
CA ILE A 186 5.09 9.31 19.16
C ILE A 186 5.69 7.95 19.56
N ILE A 187 6.99 7.90 19.86
CA ILE A 187 7.65 6.66 20.30
C ILE A 187 7.02 6.11 21.59
N ASP A 188 6.78 6.97 22.59
CA ASP A 188 6.11 6.60 23.83
C ASP A 188 4.68 6.09 23.56
N GLY A 189 3.98 6.66 22.58
CA GLY A 189 2.67 6.24 22.11
C GLY A 189 2.68 4.85 21.45
N LEU A 190 3.63 4.60 20.55
CA LEU A 190 3.85 3.29 19.92
C LEU A 190 4.14 2.21 20.97
N MET A 191 5.02 2.52 21.94
CA MET A 191 5.29 1.61 23.06
C MET A 191 4.02 1.38 23.90
N THR A 192 3.28 2.43 24.21
CA THR A 192 2.04 2.33 24.99
C THR A 192 0.97 1.50 24.29
N TYR A 193 0.89 1.54 22.96
CA TYR A 193 -0.04 0.71 22.18
C TYR A 193 0.15 -0.78 22.48
N GLY A 194 1.41 -1.25 22.63
CA GLY A 194 1.73 -2.64 22.97
C GLY A 194 1.22 -3.12 24.33
N ARG A 195 0.71 -2.22 25.18
CA ARG A 195 0.10 -2.57 26.47
C ARG A 195 -1.39 -2.93 26.35
N LYS A 196 -1.98 -2.77 25.16
CA LYS A 196 -3.35 -3.20 24.91
C LYS A 196 -3.47 -4.71 25.10
N ASN A 197 -4.71 -5.16 25.29
CA ASN A 197 -4.99 -6.59 25.38
C ASN A 197 -4.62 -7.29 24.07
N LEU A 198 -4.28 -8.58 24.16
CA LEU A 198 -3.87 -9.37 23.00
C LEU A 198 -4.86 -9.25 21.85
N ARG A 199 -6.17 -9.30 22.12
CA ARG A 199 -7.20 -9.23 21.08
C ARG A 199 -7.06 -7.99 20.20
N THR A 200 -6.72 -6.84 20.76
CA THR A 200 -6.47 -5.63 19.97
C THR A 200 -5.16 -5.71 19.18
N LEU A 201 -4.14 -6.40 19.70
CA LEU A 201 -2.84 -6.55 19.04
C LEU A 201 -2.81 -7.64 17.95
N LEU A 202 -3.90 -8.40 17.78
CA LEU A 202 -3.99 -9.40 16.72
C LEU A 202 -4.50 -8.81 15.39
N TYR A 203 -4.91 -7.54 15.37
CA TYR A 203 -5.52 -6.91 14.20
C TYR A 203 -4.98 -5.50 14.01
N SER A 204 -4.77 -5.13 12.74
CA SER A 204 -4.45 -3.77 12.35
C SER A 204 -5.60 -2.83 12.73
N PRO A 205 -5.35 -1.60 13.21
CA PRO A 205 -6.39 -0.66 13.62
C PRO A 205 -7.04 0.13 12.47
N GLU A 206 -7.06 -0.43 11.25
CA GLU A 206 -7.67 0.17 10.05
C GLU A 206 -9.16 0.49 10.21
#